data_AF-A0A5C6RVQ2-F1
#
_entry.id   AF-A0A5C6RVQ2-F1
#
_cell.length_a   1.000
_cell.length_b   1.000
_cell.length_c   1.000
_cell.angle_alpha   90.00
_cell.angle_beta   90.00
_cell.angle_gamma   90.00
#
_symmetry.space_group_name_H-M   'P 1'
#
loop_
_entity.id
_entity.type
_entity.pdbx_description
1 polymer ?
#
loop_
_entity_poly.entity_id
_entity_poly.type
_entity_poly.pdbx_seq_one_letter_code
_entity_poly.pdbx_strand_id
1 'polypeptide(L)'
;MPMPLKRITLRHLSGELLKLANLEKGFGYTVRQFAAREYLYQDRSRMMKPFLLLALVATIATFLSLRLLPLGAPLWQSLKAEGIGSRLPLAVQEALHLVTIGMQKYFNIAFMLSLPGQSVGTFLLFRKTGYNLAEHLVINTYLFAVQTLIYILVLPFITIDSQ
;
A
#
# COMPACT_ATOMS: atom_id res chain seq x y z
N MET A 1 14.96 38.91 -25.37
CA MET A 1 13.89 39.26 -24.40
C MET A 1 13.60 38.02 -23.54
N PRO A 2 13.65 38.10 -22.20
CA PRO A 2 13.22 36.98 -21.36
C PRO A 2 11.70 36.79 -21.50
N MET A 3 11.25 35.54 -21.68
CA MET A 3 9.81 35.24 -21.75
C MET A 3 9.14 35.59 -20.41
N PRO A 4 7.92 36.16 -20.42
CA PRO A 4 7.19 36.44 -19.18
C PRO A 4 6.93 35.12 -18.43
N LEU A 5 7.40 35.05 -17.18
CA LEU A 5 7.24 33.87 -16.35
C LEU A 5 5.76 33.63 -16.07
N LYS A 6 5.27 32.44 -16.43
CA LYS A 6 3.89 32.03 -16.18
C LYS A 6 3.65 31.96 -14.68
N ARG A 7 2.60 32.63 -14.19
CA ARG A 7 2.25 32.66 -12.76
C ARG A 7 1.95 31.24 -12.27
N ILE A 8 2.60 30.84 -11.17
CA ILE A 8 2.32 29.56 -10.51
C ILE A 8 0.91 29.63 -9.93
N THR A 9 0.06 28.68 -10.31
CA THR A 9 -1.33 28.56 -9.83
C THR A 9 -1.54 27.16 -9.25
N LEU A 10 -2.52 27.01 -8.36
CA LEU A 10 -2.90 25.70 -7.82
C LEU A 10 -3.20 24.67 -8.91
N ARG A 11 -3.85 25.09 -10.00
CA ARG A 11 -4.12 24.24 -11.17
C ARG A 11 -2.82 23.84 -11.90
N HIS A 12 -1.83 24.72 -11.96
CA HIS A 12 -0.52 24.39 -12.54
C HIS A 12 0.22 23.36 -11.69
N LEU A 13 0.27 23.56 -10.37
CA LEU A 13 0.92 22.64 -9.43
C LEU A 13 0.25 21.26 -9.39
N SER A 14 -1.09 21.21 -9.34
CA SER A 14 -1.81 19.94 -9.38
C SER A 14 -1.58 19.21 -10.71
N GLY A 15 -1.58 19.93 -11.84
CA GLY A 15 -1.25 19.35 -13.15
C GLY A 15 0.18 18.80 -13.20
N GLU A 16 1.15 19.46 -12.57
CA GLU A 16 2.52 18.95 -12.49
C GLU A 16 2.64 17.70 -11.62
N LEU A 17 1.95 17.66 -10.47
CA LEU A 17 1.90 16.47 -9.62
C LEU A 17 1.27 15.28 -10.36
N LEU A 18 0.16 15.50 -11.05
CA LEU A 18 -0.51 14.47 -11.85
C LEU A 18 0.38 13.97 -12.99
N LYS A 19 1.12 14.86 -13.66
CA LYS A 19 2.11 14.49 -14.68
C LYS A 19 3.31 13.74 -14.11
N LEU A 20 3.86 14.18 -12.98
CA LEU A 20 4.95 13.50 -12.28
C LEU A 20 4.55 12.07 -11.92
N ALA A 21 3.29 11.91 -11.54
CA ALA A 21 2.70 10.61 -11.24
C ALA A 21 2.30 9.80 -12.45
N ASN A 22 2.26 10.41 -13.63
CA ASN A 22 1.65 9.85 -14.82
C ASN A 22 0.18 9.44 -14.59
N LEU A 23 -0.52 10.15 -13.68
CA LEU A 23 -1.89 9.82 -13.25
C LEU A 23 -2.89 9.99 -14.40
N GLU A 24 -2.69 11.01 -15.24
CA GLU A 24 -3.64 11.41 -16.31
C GLU A 24 -3.83 10.34 -17.39
N LYS A 25 -2.81 9.50 -17.63
CA LYS A 25 -2.84 8.47 -18.70
C LYS A 25 -2.47 7.07 -18.19
N GLY A 26 -1.71 6.98 -17.11
CA GLY A 26 -1.09 5.74 -16.65
C GLY A 26 -1.86 4.97 -15.60
N PHE A 27 -2.72 5.58 -14.77
CA PHE A 27 -3.35 4.88 -13.65
C PHE A 27 -4.22 3.70 -14.09
N GLY A 28 -5.24 3.96 -14.92
CA GLY A 28 -6.15 2.90 -15.40
C GLY A 28 -5.43 1.82 -16.23
N TYR A 29 -4.43 2.21 -17.02
CA TYR A 29 -3.60 1.28 -17.76
C TYR A 29 -2.73 0.40 -16.84
N THR A 30 -2.14 1.00 -15.80
CA THR A 30 -1.30 0.29 -14.80
C THR A 30 -2.11 -0.68 -13.95
N VAL A 31 -3.38 -0.38 -13.65
CA VAL A 31 -4.26 -1.29 -12.91
C VAL A 31 -4.76 -2.45 -13.79
N ARG A 32 -5.02 -2.18 -15.08
CA ARG A 32 -5.56 -3.18 -16.02
C ARG A 32 -4.53 -4.17 -16.54
N GLN A 33 -3.31 -3.71 -16.81
CA GLN A 33 -2.21 -4.57 -17.27
C GLN A 33 -1.53 -5.15 -16.02
N PHE A 34 -1.25 -6.46 -15.96
CA PHE A 34 -0.41 -7.02 -14.90
C PHE A 34 0.99 -6.36 -14.95
N ALA A 35 1.14 -5.28 -14.20
CA ALA A 35 2.02 -4.15 -14.51
C ALA A 35 3.51 -4.50 -14.54
N ALA A 36 3.88 -5.52 -13.78
CA ALA A 36 5.26 -5.95 -13.63
C ALA A 36 5.93 -6.33 -14.96
N ARG A 37 5.26 -7.09 -15.84
CA ARG A 37 5.87 -7.57 -17.09
C ARG A 37 6.02 -6.45 -18.12
N GLU A 38 5.01 -5.61 -18.24
CA GLU A 38 5.01 -4.47 -19.18
C GLU A 38 6.07 -3.43 -18.76
N TYR A 39 6.21 -3.15 -17.47
CA TYR A 39 7.19 -2.18 -16.98
C TYR A 39 8.65 -2.63 -17.20
N LEU A 40 8.89 -3.94 -17.13
CA LEU A 40 10.24 -4.52 -17.29
C LEU A 40 10.65 -4.69 -18.75
N TYR A 41 9.70 -4.97 -19.66
CA TYR A 41 10.01 -5.35 -21.04
C TYR A 41 9.43 -4.43 -22.12
N GLN A 42 8.54 -3.51 -21.76
CA GLN A 42 7.88 -2.61 -22.70
C GLN A 42 8.08 -1.13 -22.29
N ASP A 43 7.28 -0.26 -22.89
CA ASP A 43 7.38 1.19 -22.73
C ASP A 43 6.88 1.66 -21.35
N ARG A 44 7.83 1.81 -20.42
CA ARG A 44 7.62 2.35 -19.06
C ARG A 44 6.99 3.74 -19.03
N SER A 45 6.99 4.50 -20.13
CA SER A 45 6.42 5.86 -20.17
C SER A 45 4.90 5.90 -20.05
N ARG A 46 4.23 4.77 -20.27
CA ARG A 46 2.77 4.64 -20.20
C ARG A 46 2.26 4.27 -18.80
N MET A 47 3.16 3.96 -17.88
CA MET A 47 2.82 3.42 -16.57
C MET A 47 3.09 4.45 -15.48
N MET A 48 2.34 4.35 -14.38
CA MET A 48 2.69 5.11 -13.18
C MET A 48 3.96 4.55 -12.56
N LYS A 49 4.81 5.43 -12.03
CA LYS A 49 6.02 4.99 -11.31
C LYS A 49 5.63 4.10 -10.13
N PRO A 50 6.25 2.92 -9.96
CA PRO A 50 5.80 1.89 -9.02
C PRO A 50 5.71 2.41 -7.58
N PHE A 51 6.77 3.05 -7.09
CA PHE A 51 6.82 3.59 -5.73
C PHE A 51 5.81 4.71 -5.48
N LEU A 52 5.53 5.51 -6.50
CA LEU A 52 4.58 6.60 -6.36
C LEU A 52 3.13 6.08 -6.39
N LEU A 53 2.84 5.10 -7.25
CA LEU A 53 1.57 4.39 -7.21
C LEU A 53 1.35 3.77 -5.83
N LEU A 54 2.35 3.05 -5.32
CA LEU A 54 2.32 2.47 -3.98
C LEU A 54 2.06 3.52 -2.90
N ALA A 55 2.81 4.63 -2.88
CA ALA A 55 2.64 5.69 -1.90
C ALA A 55 1.22 6.29 -1.95
N LEU A 56 0.67 6.51 -3.15
CA LEU A 56 -0.68 7.03 -3.34
C LEU A 56 -1.73 6.06 -2.76
N VAL A 57 -1.71 4.80 -3.18
CA VAL A 57 -2.72 3.82 -2.76
C VAL A 57 -2.58 3.45 -1.29
N ALA A 58 -1.36 3.37 -0.75
CA ALA A 58 -1.14 3.13 0.67
C ALA A 58 -1.62 4.29 1.54
N THR A 59 -1.44 5.54 1.08
CA THR A 59 -1.96 6.73 1.79
C THR A 59 -3.48 6.69 1.83
N ILE A 60 -4.13 6.43 0.69
CA ILE A 60 -5.60 6.32 0.59
C ILE A 60 -6.10 5.17 1.47
N ALA A 61 -5.49 3.98 1.36
CA ALA A 61 -5.86 2.82 2.17
C ALA A 61 -5.75 3.10 3.67
N THR A 62 -4.65 3.74 4.11
CA THR A 62 -4.45 4.10 5.52
C THR A 62 -5.49 5.10 5.99
N PHE A 63 -5.76 6.13 5.20
CA PHE A 63 -6.80 7.12 5.53
C PHE A 63 -8.19 6.48 5.66
N LEU A 64 -8.58 5.63 4.71
CA LEU A 64 -9.87 4.94 4.75
C LEU A 64 -9.95 3.95 5.91
N SER A 65 -8.88 3.20 6.17
CA SER A 65 -8.82 2.25 7.30
C SER A 65 -9.04 2.96 8.63
N LEU A 66 -8.38 4.11 8.85
CA LEU A 66 -8.52 4.92 10.06
C LEU A 66 -9.93 5.51 10.24
N ARG A 67 -10.70 5.64 9.16
CA ARG A 67 -12.05 6.22 9.18
C ARG A 67 -13.16 5.18 9.25
N LEU A 68 -12.98 4.06 8.57
CA LEU A 68 -14.05 3.07 8.35
C LEU A 68 -13.91 1.84 9.24
N LEU A 69 -12.69 1.47 9.64
CA LEU A 69 -12.48 0.31 10.51
C LEU A 69 -12.44 0.74 11.98
N PRO A 70 -13.13 0.02 12.87
CA PRO A 70 -12.91 0.13 14.31
C PRO A 70 -11.54 -0.51 14.66
N LEU A 71 -10.46 0.19 14.34
CA LEU A 71 -9.09 -0.24 14.62
C LEU A 71 -8.84 -0.23 16.14
N GLY A 72 -9.10 -1.35 16.80
CA GLY A 72 -8.67 -1.61 18.19
C GLY A 72 -9.74 -2.21 19.08
N ALA A 73 -10.99 -1.81 18.88
CA ALA A 73 -12.08 -2.21 19.75
C ALA A 73 -12.51 -3.68 19.59
N PRO A 74 -12.74 -4.22 18.37
CA PRO A 74 -13.39 -5.52 18.23
C PRO A 74 -12.49 -6.68 18.63
N LEU A 75 -11.25 -6.73 18.13
CA LEU A 75 -10.36 -7.90 18.36
C LEU A 75 -10.03 -8.10 19.84
N TRP A 76 -9.70 -7.02 20.56
CA TRP A 76 -9.39 -7.12 21.99
C TRP A 76 -10.63 -7.42 22.83
N GLN A 77 -11.79 -6.87 22.46
CA GLN A 77 -13.05 -7.19 23.11
C GLN A 77 -13.44 -8.65 22.86
N SER A 78 -13.28 -9.18 21.65
CA SER A 78 -13.51 -10.59 21.33
C SER A 78 -12.57 -11.52 22.09
N LEU A 79 -11.26 -11.21 22.14
CA LEU A 79 -10.27 -12.01 22.90
C LEU A 79 -10.54 -12.01 24.41
N LYS A 80 -11.08 -10.92 24.96
CA LYS A 80 -11.56 -10.85 26.34
C LYS A 80 -12.85 -11.64 26.54
N ALA A 81 -13.80 -11.53 25.61
CA ALA A 81 -15.09 -12.22 25.66
C ALA A 81 -14.95 -13.74 25.60
N GLU A 82 -13.99 -14.25 24.83
CA GLU A 82 -13.68 -15.68 24.74
C GLU A 82 -12.82 -16.19 25.92
N GLY A 83 -12.43 -15.32 26.86
CA GLY A 83 -11.62 -15.68 28.03
C GLY A 83 -10.18 -16.09 27.72
N ILE A 84 -9.72 -15.92 26.47
CA ILE A 84 -8.34 -16.18 26.05
C ILE A 84 -7.41 -15.12 26.66
N GLY A 85 -7.84 -13.85 26.65
CA GLY A 85 -7.09 -12.75 27.26
C GLY A 85 -6.90 -12.91 28.77
N SER A 86 -7.93 -13.35 29.50
CA SER A 86 -7.92 -13.43 30.97
C SER A 86 -7.13 -14.60 31.56
N ARG A 87 -6.78 -15.61 30.74
CA ARG A 87 -5.95 -16.76 31.15
C ARG A 87 -4.45 -16.51 31.03
N LEU A 88 -4.06 -15.41 30.39
CA LEU A 88 -2.66 -15.05 30.17
C LEU A 88 -2.14 -14.18 31.33
N PRO A 89 -0.83 -14.23 31.65
CA PRO A 89 -0.20 -13.30 32.59
C PRO A 89 -0.44 -11.84 32.17
N LEU A 90 -0.62 -10.94 33.15
CA LEU A 90 -0.95 -9.52 32.90
C LEU A 90 0.04 -8.84 31.93
N ALA A 91 1.34 -9.11 32.07
CA ALA A 91 2.38 -8.58 31.19
C ALA A 91 2.21 -9.04 29.72
N VAL A 92 1.74 -10.27 29.49
CA VAL A 92 1.48 -10.80 28.16
C VAL A 92 0.21 -10.15 27.57
N GLN A 93 -0.80 -9.90 28.39
CA GLN A 93 -2.01 -9.18 27.98
C GLN A 93 -1.69 -7.76 27.52
N GLU A 94 -0.90 -7.02 28.29
CA GLU A 94 -0.47 -5.66 27.95
C GLU A 94 0.37 -5.65 26.67
N ALA A 95 1.31 -6.58 26.52
CA ALA A 95 2.12 -6.72 25.31
C ALA A 95 1.25 -7.02 24.08
N LEU A 96 0.32 -7.97 24.17
CA LEU A 96 -0.61 -8.29 23.07
C LEU A 96 -1.49 -7.10 22.70
N HIS A 97 -2.03 -6.40 23.69
CA HIS A 97 -2.84 -5.20 23.45
C HIS A 97 -2.05 -4.11 22.73
N LEU A 98 -0.82 -3.83 23.18
CA LEU A 98 0.07 -2.86 22.52
C LEU A 98 0.45 -3.29 21.09
N VAL A 99 0.75 -4.56 20.88
CA VAL A 99 1.05 -5.09 19.53
C VAL A 99 -0.17 -5.00 18.62
N THR A 100 -1.37 -5.34 19.09
CA THR A 100 -2.60 -5.26 18.26
C THR A 100 -2.94 -3.82 17.86
N ILE A 101 -2.86 -2.86 18.79
CA ILE A 101 -3.05 -1.44 18.49
C ILE A 101 -1.97 -0.95 17.52
N GLY A 102 -0.70 -1.29 17.78
CA GLY A 102 0.43 -0.92 16.93
C GLY A 102 0.29 -1.48 15.51
N MET A 103 -0.07 -2.76 15.39
CA MET A 103 -0.32 -3.41 14.12
C MET A 103 -1.45 -2.72 13.38
N GLN A 104 -2.59 -2.45 14.00
CA GLN A 104 -3.73 -1.84 13.32
C GLN A 104 -3.47 -0.39 12.89
N LYS A 105 -2.76 0.39 13.71
CA LYS A 105 -2.46 1.79 13.41
C LYS A 105 -1.41 1.95 12.32
N TYR A 106 -0.43 1.04 12.26
CA TYR A 106 0.72 1.16 11.37
C TYR A 106 0.80 0.03 10.33
N PHE A 107 -0.25 -0.78 10.15
CA PHE A 107 -0.24 -1.97 9.29
C PHE A 107 0.30 -1.67 7.89
N ASN A 108 -0.27 -0.69 7.19
CA ASN A 108 0.12 -0.36 5.82
C ASN A 108 1.58 0.12 5.73
N ILE A 109 2.06 0.86 6.74
CA ILE A 109 3.45 1.35 6.78
C ILE A 109 4.42 0.21 7.08
N ALA A 110 4.12 -0.61 8.09
CA ALA A 110 4.90 -1.79 8.44
C ALA A 110 4.94 -2.77 7.25
N PHE A 111 3.82 -2.94 6.56
CA PHE A 111 3.69 -3.79 5.39
C PHE A 111 4.52 -3.22 4.22
N MET A 112 4.51 -1.90 3.98
CA MET A 112 5.41 -1.27 3.01
C MET A 112 6.89 -1.43 3.36
N LEU A 113 7.28 -1.30 4.63
CA LEU A 113 8.66 -1.47 5.08
C LEU A 113 9.18 -2.91 4.91
N SER A 114 8.27 -3.88 4.81
CA SER A 114 8.64 -5.27 4.54
C SER A 114 9.03 -5.52 3.06
N LEU A 115 8.75 -4.59 2.14
CA LEU A 115 8.98 -4.75 0.71
C LEU A 115 10.43 -5.11 0.33
N PRO A 116 11.49 -4.48 0.87
CA PRO A 116 12.86 -4.88 0.56
C PRO A 116 13.13 -6.33 0.96
N GLY A 117 12.62 -6.76 2.11
CA GLY A 117 12.73 -8.15 2.58
C GLY A 117 11.99 -9.13 1.66
N GLN A 118 10.76 -8.82 1.27
CA GLN A 118 10.00 -9.61 0.30
C GLN A 118 10.73 -9.69 -1.05
N SER A 119 11.34 -8.58 -1.48
CA SER A 119 12.09 -8.51 -2.75
C SER A 119 13.33 -9.39 -2.72
N VAL A 120 14.07 -9.40 -1.62
CA VAL A 120 15.17 -10.35 -1.40
C VAL A 120 14.64 -11.78 -1.40
N GLY A 121 13.55 -12.07 -0.69
CA GLY A 121 12.93 -13.40 -0.66
C GLY A 121 12.56 -13.91 -2.06
N THR A 122 11.85 -13.10 -2.85
CA THR A 122 11.50 -13.46 -4.24
C THR A 122 12.72 -13.57 -5.14
N PHE A 123 13.75 -12.72 -4.96
CA PHE A 123 15.00 -12.84 -5.69
C PHE A 123 15.69 -14.18 -5.40
N LEU A 124 15.74 -14.61 -4.13
CA LEU A 124 16.34 -15.89 -3.74
C LEU A 124 15.54 -17.09 -4.27
N LEU A 125 14.21 -17.04 -4.19
CA LEU A 125 13.34 -18.14 -4.62
C LEU A 125 13.32 -18.31 -6.14
N PHE A 126 13.35 -17.20 -6.88
CA PHE A 126 13.22 -17.19 -8.34
C PHE A 126 14.53 -16.85 -9.05
N ARG A 127 15.71 -17.12 -8.45
CA ARG A 127 17.03 -16.84 -9.08
C ARG A 127 17.18 -17.35 -10.52
N LYS A 128 16.45 -18.41 -10.88
CA LYS A 128 16.48 -19.02 -12.22
C LYS A 128 15.75 -18.22 -13.30
N THR A 129 14.96 -17.20 -12.95
CA THR A 129 14.23 -16.38 -13.93
C THR A 129 15.09 -15.31 -14.60
N GLY A 130 16.32 -15.09 -14.11
CA GLY A 130 17.27 -14.12 -14.67
C GLY A 130 17.03 -12.66 -14.30
N TYR A 131 16.06 -12.37 -13.42
CA TYR A 131 15.81 -11.02 -12.92
C TYR A 131 16.81 -10.62 -11.84
N ASN A 132 17.21 -9.34 -11.82
CA ASN A 132 18.04 -8.78 -10.76
C ASN A 132 17.19 -8.33 -9.54
N LEU A 133 17.86 -8.04 -8.41
CA LEU A 133 17.16 -7.65 -7.18
C LEU A 133 16.30 -6.38 -7.33
N ALA A 134 16.73 -5.42 -8.14
CA ALA A 134 15.97 -4.19 -8.37
C ALA A 134 14.69 -4.46 -9.19
N GLU A 135 14.74 -5.39 -10.15
CA GLU A 135 13.57 -5.84 -10.89
C GLU A 135 12.58 -6.56 -9.97
N HIS A 136 13.07 -7.45 -9.10
CA HIS A 136 12.24 -8.04 -8.05
C HIS A 136 11.59 -6.99 -7.16
N LEU A 137 12.32 -5.94 -6.77
CA LEU A 137 11.78 -4.84 -5.99
C LEU A 137 10.64 -4.11 -6.73
N VAL A 138 10.82 -3.80 -8.00
CA VAL A 138 9.79 -3.15 -8.82
C VAL A 138 8.56 -4.03 -9.00
N ILE A 139 8.74 -5.33 -9.28
CA ILE A 139 7.66 -6.31 -9.41
C ILE A 139 6.83 -6.34 -8.12
N ASN A 140 7.50 -6.54 -6.98
CA ASN A 140 6.83 -6.61 -5.68
C ASN A 140 6.13 -5.29 -5.34
N THR A 141 6.70 -4.14 -5.70
CA THR A 141 6.07 -2.83 -5.50
C THR A 141 4.76 -2.71 -6.27
N TYR A 142 4.72 -3.15 -7.54
CA TYR A 142 3.47 -3.16 -8.31
C TYR A 142 2.43 -4.14 -7.76
N LEU A 143 2.85 -5.36 -7.41
CA LEU A 143 1.96 -6.37 -6.83
C LEU A 143 1.30 -5.84 -5.55
N PHE A 144 2.09 -5.22 -4.68
CA PHE A 144 1.60 -4.62 -3.45
C PHE A 144 0.61 -3.49 -3.71
N ALA A 145 0.90 -2.62 -4.68
CA ALA A 145 0.00 -1.53 -5.03
C ALA A 145 -1.37 -2.06 -5.52
N VAL A 146 -1.37 -3.12 -6.33
CA VAL A 146 -2.61 -3.77 -6.79
C VAL A 146 -3.35 -4.44 -5.63
N GLN A 147 -2.65 -5.18 -4.76
CA GLN A 147 -3.25 -5.76 -3.55
C GLN A 147 -3.89 -4.69 -2.66
N THR A 148 -3.23 -3.54 -2.50
CA THR A 148 -3.74 -2.41 -1.71
C THR A 148 -4.97 -1.78 -2.37
N LEU A 149 -5.01 -1.70 -3.70
CA LEU A 149 -6.20 -1.26 -4.43
C LEU A 149 -7.38 -2.21 -4.22
N ILE A 150 -7.14 -3.52 -4.32
CA ILE A 150 -8.16 -4.55 -4.04
C ILE A 150 -8.67 -4.40 -2.61
N TYR A 151 -7.77 -4.21 -1.64
CA TYR A 151 -8.14 -3.95 -0.25
C TYR A 151 -9.05 -2.73 -0.10
N ILE A 152 -8.72 -1.60 -0.74
CA ILE A 152 -9.57 -0.39 -0.75
C ILE A 152 -10.98 -0.69 -1.30
N LEU A 153 -11.08 -1.49 -2.37
CA LEU A 153 -12.36 -1.85 -2.99
C LEU A 153 -13.21 -2.79 -2.12
N VAL A 154 -12.56 -3.69 -1.38
CA VAL A 154 -13.24 -4.67 -0.50
C VAL A 154 -13.62 -4.04 0.85
N LEU A 155 -12.91 -2.99 1.29
CA LEU A 155 -13.09 -2.35 2.59
C LEU A 155 -14.56 -2.02 2.96
N PRO A 156 -15.39 -1.43 2.07
CA PRO A 156 -16.78 -1.13 2.40
C PRO A 156 -17.62 -2.37 2.72
N PHE A 157 -17.35 -3.48 2.03
CA PHE A 157 -18.08 -4.74 2.23
C PHE A 157 -17.78 -5.35 3.60
N ILE A 158 -16.52 -5.27 4.05
CA ILE A 158 -16.12 -5.74 5.40
C ILE A 158 -16.85 -4.95 6.49
N THR A 159 -17.04 -3.64 6.30
CA THR A 159 -17.69 -2.80 7.31
C THR A 159 -19.19 -3.00 7.42
N ILE A 160 -19.86 -3.39 6.32
CA ILE A 160 -21.31 -3.63 6.31
C ILE A 160 -21.66 -4.86 7.15
N ASP A 161 -20.85 -5.92 7.11
CA ASP A 161 -21.08 -7.14 7.90
C ASP A 161 -20.75 -6.97 9.41
N SER A 162 -20.14 -5.84 9.79
CA SER A 162 -19.70 -5.55 11.17
C SER A 162 -20.61 -4.59 11.94
N GLN A 163 -21.69 -4.09 11.33
CA GLN A 163 -22.76 -3.31 11.97
C GLN A 163 -23.98 -4.17 12.28
#